data_AF-A0A6A5ER40-F1
#
_entry.id   AF-A0A6A5ER40-F1
#
_cell.length_a   1.000
_cell.length_b   1.000
_cell.length_c   1.000
_cell.angle_alpha   90.00
_cell.angle_beta   90.00
_cell.angle_gamma   90.00
#
_symmetry.space_group_name_H-M   'P 1'
#
loop_
_entity.id
_entity.type
_entity.pdbx_description
1 polymer ?
#
loop_
_entity_poly.entity_id
_entity_poly.type
_entity_poly.pdbx_seq_one_letter_code
_entity_poly.pdbx_strand_id
1 'polypeptide(L)'
;MDNSPLQVLTVPTAPYPDQRPGTSGLKKKVYVFQSRRNYLHNFIQSIFSSIDLRDRQGSTVVVGGDGRFFNRTAIEVIVQMAAANGVGRMIIGHHGIMSTPAISCVIRKYKAIGGIILTASHNPGGPDGDFGIKFNTANGGPAKEAVTNKIFQLSRTIEEFAICPGMQVDLTTLGKQMFDLENKFKPFTVEIVDSVESYANLLRNIFDFAALKEILSGENHIKIRLDAMHGVVGPYVRRILCEELGCPTNSAVNCVPLEDFGGQHPDPNLTYAADLVDSMKEGQYDFGAAFDGDGDRNMILGKHGFFVAPPDSVAVIADNIFCIPYFQHTGVRGFARSMPTSAALDRVAKATKIELYETPTGWKFFGNLMDAGRLSLCGEESFGTGGDHIREKDGLWAVLAWLSILATRRQSVEDILKDHWLKYGRNYFTRYDYENVDIDAACEMMEDLEILIAGKSFVKQRFAVGDKIYQVEKADNFEYTDPVDSTISRNQGLRIIFSDGSRIIYRLSGTGSDGATVRIYIDSYEKEQIFEDTQVMLAPLATIALKISQLHHRTGRSGPSVIT
;
A
#
# COMPACT_ATOMS: atom_id res chain seq x y z
N MET A 1 6.25 7.85 43.63
CA MET A 1 6.98 7.92 42.35
C MET A 1 7.97 9.05 42.49
N ASP A 2 9.21 8.81 42.12
CA ASP A 2 10.28 9.80 42.22
C ASP A 2 9.95 10.95 41.26
N ASN A 3 9.75 12.16 41.79
CA ASN A 3 9.33 13.36 41.03
C ASN A 3 10.54 14.02 40.32
N SER A 4 11.62 13.27 40.10
CA SER A 4 12.82 13.76 39.42
C SER A 4 12.57 13.85 37.91
N PRO A 5 12.98 14.95 37.25
CA PRO A 5 12.90 15.05 35.80
C PRO A 5 13.65 13.90 35.12
N LEU A 6 13.08 13.36 34.05
CA LEU A 6 13.72 12.30 33.28
C LEU A 6 14.98 12.84 32.58
N GLN A 7 16.07 12.08 32.71
CA GLN A 7 17.36 12.42 32.13
C GLN A 7 17.36 12.20 30.61
N VAL A 8 18.01 13.11 29.88
CA VAL A 8 18.29 13.01 28.45
C VAL A 8 19.75 12.60 28.29
N LEU A 9 19.99 11.41 27.74
CA LEU A 9 21.33 10.92 27.47
C LEU A 9 21.69 11.10 25.99
N THR A 10 22.93 11.49 25.73
CA THR A 10 23.57 11.39 24.42
C THR A 10 24.42 10.12 24.39
N VAL A 11 24.17 9.26 23.42
CA VAL A 11 24.82 7.95 23.30
C VAL A 11 25.66 7.92 22.02
N PRO A 12 26.98 7.67 22.09
CA PRO A 12 27.81 7.51 20.90
C PRO A 12 27.42 6.23 20.15
N THR A 13 27.48 6.30 18.82
CA THR A 13 27.10 5.21 17.92
C THR A 13 27.98 5.21 16.67
N ALA A 14 27.88 4.16 15.86
CA ALA A 14 28.54 4.07 14.56
C ALA A 14 27.50 3.93 13.44
N PRO A 15 27.72 4.51 12.25
CA PRO A 15 26.76 4.48 11.15
C PRO A 15 26.64 3.09 10.52
N TYR A 16 25.49 2.83 9.88
CA TYR A 16 25.25 1.63 9.06
C TYR A 16 25.12 2.02 7.58
N PRO A 17 25.73 1.26 6.65
CA PRO A 17 25.68 1.58 5.22
C PRO A 17 24.32 1.26 4.57
N ASP A 18 23.50 0.43 5.22
CA ASP A 18 22.34 -0.23 4.61
C ASP A 18 20.97 0.27 5.12
N GLN A 19 20.93 1.42 5.81
CA GLN A 19 19.72 2.06 6.33
C GLN A 19 19.01 2.96 5.30
N ARG A 20 18.97 2.51 4.03
CA ARG A 20 18.26 3.23 2.96
C ARG A 20 16.78 2.86 2.97
N PRO A 21 15.85 3.81 3.18
CA PRO A 21 14.43 3.53 3.04
C PRO A 21 14.10 3.21 1.57
N GLY A 22 13.33 2.13 1.34
CA GLY A 22 12.76 1.82 0.04
C GLY A 22 11.52 2.67 -0.26
N THR A 23 10.74 2.28 -1.28
CA THR A 23 9.49 2.94 -1.67
C THR A 23 8.45 2.99 -0.55
N SER A 24 8.52 2.06 0.40
CA SER A 24 7.56 1.91 1.51
C SER A 24 8.30 1.68 2.84
N GLY A 25 9.33 2.48 3.11
CA GLY A 25 10.08 2.47 4.37
C GLY A 25 11.32 1.58 4.37
N LEU A 26 12.03 1.56 5.51
CA LEU A 26 13.16 0.65 5.74
C LEU A 26 12.62 -0.69 6.23
N LYS A 27 12.81 -1.75 5.44
CA LYS A 27 12.42 -3.12 5.80
C LYS A 27 13.66 -4.00 5.95
N LYS A 28 13.72 -4.78 7.02
CA LYS A 28 14.77 -5.77 7.29
C LYS A 28 14.18 -6.93 8.09
N LYS A 29 14.91 -8.04 8.17
CA LYS A 29 14.60 -9.13 9.12
C LYS A 29 14.57 -8.58 10.54
N VAL A 30 13.66 -9.09 11.38
CA VAL A 30 13.52 -8.70 12.79
C VAL A 30 14.86 -8.78 13.54
N TYR A 31 15.62 -9.85 13.33
CA TYR A 31 16.92 -10.05 13.99
C TYR A 31 17.91 -8.89 13.71
N VAL A 32 17.79 -8.19 12.59
CA VAL A 32 18.66 -7.04 12.27
C VAL A 32 18.38 -5.90 13.25
N PHE A 33 17.12 -5.62 13.57
CA PHE A 33 16.77 -4.57 14.52
C PHE A 33 17.07 -4.98 15.97
N GLN A 34 16.96 -6.27 16.31
CA GLN A 34 17.18 -6.76 17.67
C GLN A 34 18.66 -6.95 18.01
N SER A 35 19.43 -7.58 17.13
CA SER A 35 20.79 -8.04 17.46
C SER A 35 21.87 -7.05 17.05
N ARG A 36 21.65 -6.22 16.03
CA ARG A 36 22.63 -5.19 15.64
C ARG A 36 22.49 -4.00 16.58
N ARG A 37 23.52 -3.80 17.41
CA ARG A 37 23.60 -2.71 18.39
C ARG A 37 23.25 -1.36 17.75
N ASN A 38 22.32 -0.63 18.37
CA ASN A 38 21.88 0.70 17.94
C ASN A 38 21.27 0.79 16.52
N TYR A 39 20.98 -0.32 15.84
CA TYR A 39 20.44 -0.26 14.47
C TYR A 39 19.10 0.50 14.42
N LEU A 40 18.15 0.12 15.28
CA LEU A 40 16.89 0.85 15.43
C LEU A 40 17.12 2.32 15.80
N HIS A 41 17.91 2.57 16.83
CA HIS A 41 18.20 3.90 17.37
C HIS A 41 18.75 4.85 16.30
N ASN A 42 19.75 4.41 15.54
CA ASN A 42 20.37 5.22 14.49
C ASN A 42 19.34 5.65 13.44
N PHE A 43 18.46 4.75 13.03
CA PHE A 43 17.46 5.05 12.02
C PHE A 43 16.39 6.02 12.55
N ILE A 44 15.91 5.80 13.78
CA ILE A 44 14.96 6.71 14.45
C ILE A 44 15.56 8.11 14.66
N GLN A 45 16.82 8.21 15.09
CA GLN A 45 17.53 9.47 15.19
C GLN A 45 17.62 10.16 13.81
N SER A 46 17.92 9.40 12.76
CA SER A 46 18.01 9.92 11.39
C SER A 46 16.67 10.47 10.89
N ILE A 47 15.55 9.83 11.24
CA ILE A 47 14.20 10.36 10.98
C ILE A 47 14.01 11.71 11.70
N PHE A 48 14.26 11.77 13.01
CA PHE A 48 14.08 13.03 13.74
C PHE A 48 15.03 14.13 13.28
N SER A 49 16.27 13.81 12.93
CA SER A 49 17.25 14.76 12.39
C SER A 49 16.94 15.21 10.96
N SER A 50 16.08 14.50 10.23
CA SER A 50 15.59 14.94 8.93
C SER A 50 14.57 16.08 9.03
N ILE A 51 13.94 16.24 10.20
CA ILE A 51 13.01 17.33 10.51
C ILE A 51 13.81 18.51 11.07
N ASP A 52 13.59 19.69 10.51
CA ASP A 52 14.32 20.89 10.95
C ASP A 52 14.05 21.18 12.43
N LEU A 53 15.12 21.54 13.16
CA LEU A 53 15.07 21.62 14.63
C LEU A 53 13.97 22.56 15.15
N ARG A 54 13.76 23.68 14.46
CA ARG A 54 12.72 24.67 14.81
C ARG A 54 11.32 24.09 14.67
N ASP A 55 11.07 23.35 13.59
CA ASP A 55 9.77 22.75 13.32
C ASP A 55 9.53 21.53 14.20
N ARG A 56 10.59 20.83 14.59
CA ARG A 56 10.54 19.67 15.50
C ARG A 56 10.19 20.08 16.93
N GLN A 57 10.69 21.22 17.43
CA GLN A 57 10.44 21.65 18.81
C GLN A 57 8.93 21.84 19.07
N GLY A 58 8.38 21.07 20.01
CA GLY A 58 6.97 21.18 20.38
C GLY A 58 6.00 20.58 19.35
N SER A 59 6.50 19.94 18.29
CA SER A 59 5.70 19.30 17.26
C SER A 59 4.87 18.12 17.79
N THR A 60 3.87 17.71 17.01
CA THR A 60 3.15 16.46 17.23
C THR A 60 3.60 15.41 16.21
N VAL A 61 3.89 14.18 16.66
CA VAL A 61 4.19 13.02 15.82
C VAL A 61 3.19 11.90 16.10
N VAL A 62 2.69 11.24 15.06
CA VAL A 62 1.79 10.07 15.20
C VAL A 62 2.60 8.78 15.12
N VAL A 63 2.31 7.80 15.97
CA VAL A 63 2.97 6.49 15.93
C VAL A 63 1.97 5.35 16.07
N GLY A 64 2.19 4.30 15.32
CA GLY A 64 1.44 3.05 15.42
C GLY A 64 2.04 2.00 14.52
N GLY A 65 1.54 0.79 14.61
CA GLY A 65 1.98 -0.31 13.76
C GLY A 65 0.89 -1.34 13.54
N ASP A 66 1.25 -2.35 12.76
CA ASP A 66 0.36 -3.45 12.42
C ASP A 66 0.24 -4.53 13.49
N GLY A 67 0.98 -4.39 14.58
CA GLY A 67 0.96 -5.33 15.70
C GLY A 67 1.94 -6.49 15.56
N ARG A 68 2.77 -6.54 14.51
CA ARG A 68 3.81 -7.58 14.36
C ARG A 68 4.77 -7.61 15.55
N PHE A 69 5.45 -8.73 15.69
CA PHE A 69 6.53 -8.92 16.65
C PHE A 69 7.53 -7.76 16.58
N PHE A 70 8.06 -7.34 17.73
CA PHE A 70 8.94 -6.17 17.92
C PHE A 70 8.26 -4.78 17.84
N ASN A 71 6.96 -4.68 17.50
CA ASN A 71 6.23 -3.41 17.42
C ASN A 71 6.29 -2.61 18.73
N ARG A 72 5.94 -3.22 19.87
CA ARG A 72 5.91 -2.54 21.18
C ARG A 72 7.29 -2.03 21.60
N THR A 73 8.33 -2.88 21.46
CA THR A 73 9.72 -2.50 21.76
C THR A 73 10.18 -1.32 20.92
N ALA A 74 9.83 -1.30 19.62
CA ALA A 74 10.17 -0.18 18.77
C ALA A 74 9.42 1.11 19.16
N ILE A 75 8.14 1.04 19.56
CA ILE A 75 7.38 2.19 20.06
C ILE A 75 8.05 2.78 21.30
N GLU A 76 8.45 1.96 22.27
CA GLU A 76 9.13 2.43 23.48
C GLU A 76 10.38 3.24 23.14
N VAL A 77 11.25 2.70 22.27
CA VAL A 77 12.46 3.42 21.82
C VAL A 77 12.10 4.71 21.10
N ILE A 78 11.09 4.70 20.21
CA ILE A 78 10.67 5.91 19.48
C ILE A 78 10.19 6.99 20.44
N VAL A 79 9.40 6.65 21.46
CA VAL A 79 8.93 7.60 22.47
C VAL A 79 10.11 8.21 23.22
N GLN A 80 11.01 7.38 23.72
CA GLN A 80 12.19 7.83 24.48
C GLN A 80 13.06 8.77 23.64
N MET A 81 13.23 8.47 22.36
CA MET A 81 14.03 9.29 21.44
C MET A 81 13.28 10.56 20.98
N ALA A 82 11.97 10.51 20.80
CA ALA A 82 11.15 11.67 20.45
C ALA A 82 11.22 12.75 21.54
N ALA A 83 11.06 12.31 22.79
CA ALA A 83 11.19 13.14 23.98
C ALA A 83 12.56 13.83 24.02
N ALA A 84 13.64 13.05 23.90
CA ALA A 84 15.01 13.56 23.89
C ALA A 84 15.29 14.53 22.72
N ASN A 85 14.63 14.34 21.57
CA ASN A 85 14.80 15.17 20.38
C ASN A 85 13.91 16.43 20.37
N GLY A 86 13.07 16.64 21.39
CA GLY A 86 12.25 17.84 21.55
C GLY A 86 10.93 17.84 20.79
N VAL A 87 10.43 16.67 20.37
CA VAL A 87 9.01 16.51 20.03
C VAL A 87 8.19 16.89 21.25
N GLY A 88 7.08 17.63 21.07
CA GLY A 88 6.25 18.06 22.19
C GLY A 88 5.16 17.08 22.56
N ARG A 89 4.58 16.42 21.55
CA ARG A 89 3.48 15.49 21.71
C ARG A 89 3.62 14.27 20.80
N MET A 90 3.27 13.10 21.31
CA MET A 90 3.04 11.90 20.52
C MET A 90 1.59 11.45 20.62
N ILE A 91 0.99 11.10 19.49
CA ILE A 91 -0.32 10.45 19.42
C ILE A 91 -0.08 9.00 19.04
N ILE A 92 -0.46 8.05 19.89
CA ILE A 92 -0.17 6.63 19.72
C ILE A 92 -1.47 5.83 19.76
N GLY A 93 -1.63 4.88 18.84
CA GLY A 93 -2.78 3.98 18.85
C GLY A 93 -2.80 3.10 20.10
N HIS A 94 -3.99 2.75 20.58
CA HIS A 94 -4.18 1.83 21.70
C HIS A 94 -3.42 0.52 21.46
N HIS A 95 -2.69 0.03 22.46
CA HIS A 95 -1.76 -1.10 22.37
C HIS A 95 -0.65 -0.97 21.31
N GLY A 96 -0.42 0.23 20.78
CA GLY A 96 0.50 0.46 19.66
C GLY A 96 -0.07 0.07 18.29
N ILE A 97 -1.37 -0.21 18.21
CA ILE A 97 -2.07 -0.66 17.00
C ILE A 97 -2.70 0.55 16.30
N MET A 98 -2.30 0.83 15.07
CA MET A 98 -2.97 1.82 14.21
C MET A 98 -2.65 1.51 12.75
N SER A 99 -3.67 1.40 11.90
CA SER A 99 -3.49 1.08 10.50
C SER A 99 -2.82 2.22 9.75
N THR A 100 -2.16 1.92 8.64
CA THR A 100 -1.54 2.95 7.79
C THR A 100 -2.58 4.01 7.33
N PRO A 101 -3.80 3.63 6.89
CA PRO A 101 -4.86 4.61 6.60
C PRO A 101 -5.24 5.49 7.80
N ALA A 102 -5.37 4.89 8.99
CA ALA A 102 -5.73 5.61 10.22
C ALA A 102 -4.63 6.58 10.64
N ILE A 103 -3.35 6.21 10.52
CA ILE A 103 -2.23 7.12 10.78
C ILE A 103 -2.27 8.31 9.83
N SER A 104 -2.49 8.08 8.53
CA SER A 104 -2.65 9.17 7.54
C SER A 104 -3.79 10.11 7.93
N CYS A 105 -4.94 9.57 8.32
CA CYS A 105 -6.09 10.32 8.83
C CYS A 105 -5.74 11.15 10.07
N VAL A 106 -5.09 10.55 11.07
CA VAL A 106 -4.74 11.20 12.35
C VAL A 106 -3.70 12.31 12.13
N ILE A 107 -2.68 12.09 11.28
CA ILE A 107 -1.70 13.12 10.93
C ILE A 107 -2.42 14.35 10.38
N ARG A 108 -3.32 14.15 9.40
CA ARG A 108 -4.07 15.22 8.74
C ARG A 108 -5.03 15.93 9.69
N LYS A 109 -5.78 15.18 10.49
CA LYS A 109 -6.75 15.69 11.47
C LYS A 109 -6.09 16.58 12.52
N TYR A 110 -4.96 16.16 13.07
CA TYR A 110 -4.28 16.86 14.15
C TYR A 110 -3.14 17.76 13.68
N LYS A 111 -2.95 17.91 12.36
CA LYS A 111 -1.86 18.68 11.74
C LYS A 111 -0.49 18.31 12.33
N ALA A 112 -0.27 17.01 12.50
CA ALA A 112 1.00 16.49 12.98
C ALA A 112 2.10 16.75 11.93
N ILE A 113 3.36 16.86 12.37
CA ILE A 113 4.49 17.08 11.45
C ILE A 113 4.81 15.84 10.60
N GLY A 114 4.31 14.68 11.04
CA GLY A 114 4.45 13.40 10.36
C GLY A 114 4.06 12.26 11.29
N GLY A 115 4.40 11.04 10.87
CA GLY A 115 4.23 9.85 11.69
C GLY A 115 5.18 8.72 11.32
N ILE A 116 5.44 7.87 12.30
CA ILE A 116 6.28 6.67 12.14
C ILE A 116 5.36 5.46 12.21
N ILE A 117 5.37 4.66 11.15
CA ILE A 117 4.52 3.46 11.04
C ILE A 117 5.39 2.22 11.10
N LEU A 118 5.11 1.37 12.09
CA LEU A 118 5.84 0.14 12.34
C LEU A 118 5.15 -1.02 11.63
N THR A 119 5.60 -1.27 10.41
CA THR A 119 5.01 -2.26 9.52
C THR A 119 5.96 -2.62 8.38
N ALA A 120 5.95 -3.90 7.99
CA ALA A 120 6.50 -4.34 6.71
C ALA A 120 5.39 -4.71 5.71
N SER A 121 4.15 -4.22 5.90
CA SER A 121 2.98 -4.48 5.04
C SER A 121 2.75 -5.98 4.88
N HIS A 122 2.64 -6.47 3.66
CA HIS A 122 2.40 -7.88 3.31
C HIS A 122 3.50 -8.88 3.70
N ASN A 123 4.67 -8.41 4.16
CA ASN A 123 5.74 -9.28 4.62
C ASN A 123 5.37 -10.00 5.93
N PRO A 124 5.78 -11.28 6.12
CA PRO A 124 5.45 -12.06 7.31
C PRO A 124 6.04 -11.46 8.59
N GLY A 125 5.38 -11.72 9.71
CA GLY A 125 5.75 -11.27 11.06
C GLY A 125 6.46 -12.35 11.87
N GLY A 126 6.53 -12.16 13.19
CA GLY A 126 7.19 -13.09 14.11
C GLY A 126 8.72 -12.90 14.24
N PRO A 127 9.37 -13.61 15.16
CA PRO A 127 10.80 -13.44 15.46
C PRO A 127 11.75 -13.66 14.26
N ASP A 128 11.41 -14.61 13.37
CA ASP A 128 12.16 -14.91 12.15
C ASP A 128 11.64 -14.13 10.91
N GLY A 129 10.60 -13.31 11.11
CA GLY A 129 9.96 -12.54 10.07
C GLY A 129 10.65 -11.21 9.76
N ASP A 130 9.88 -10.33 9.11
CA ASP A 130 10.33 -9.01 8.70
C ASP A 130 9.73 -7.92 9.59
N PHE A 131 10.53 -6.89 9.84
CA PHE A 131 10.10 -5.66 10.50
C PHE A 131 10.36 -4.46 9.58
N GLY A 132 9.53 -3.43 9.70
CA GLY A 132 9.64 -2.26 8.86
C GLY A 132 9.30 -0.97 9.58
N ILE A 133 9.94 0.11 9.14
CA ILE A 133 9.73 1.46 9.66
C ILE A 133 9.45 2.36 8.46
N LYS A 134 8.19 2.77 8.31
CA LYS A 134 7.76 3.81 7.36
C LYS A 134 7.76 5.16 8.05
N PHE A 135 8.01 6.22 7.27
CA PHE A 135 7.88 7.59 7.74
C PHE A 135 6.95 8.37 6.80
N ASN A 136 5.89 8.91 7.36
CA ASN A 136 4.94 9.78 6.68
C ASN A 136 5.16 11.23 7.11
N THR A 137 4.94 12.16 6.19
CA THR A 137 5.14 13.61 6.42
C THR A 137 3.82 14.31 6.75
N ALA A 138 3.86 15.63 6.97
CA ALA A 138 2.74 16.42 7.46
C ALA A 138 1.45 16.35 6.61
N ASN A 139 1.53 16.02 5.32
CA ASN A 139 0.33 15.82 4.48
C ASN A 139 -0.40 14.49 4.80
N GLY A 140 0.23 13.60 5.57
CA GLY A 140 -0.25 12.28 5.95
C GLY A 140 0.27 11.14 5.07
N GLY A 141 1.04 11.43 4.02
CA GLY A 141 1.51 10.43 3.05
C GLY A 141 2.98 10.06 3.20
N PRO A 142 3.46 9.06 2.43
CA PRO A 142 4.83 8.60 2.48
C PRO A 142 5.82 9.74 2.24
N ALA A 143 6.96 9.69 2.93
CA ALA A 143 8.06 10.62 2.69
C ALA A 143 8.50 10.62 1.21
N LYS A 144 8.61 11.83 0.64
CA LYS A 144 9.17 12.04 -0.71
C LYS A 144 10.64 11.62 -0.78
N GLU A 145 11.14 11.42 -2.00
CA GLU A 145 12.53 10.98 -2.22
C GLU A 145 13.58 11.90 -1.59
N ALA A 146 13.35 13.22 -1.64
CA ALA A 146 14.23 14.18 -0.99
C ALA A 146 14.36 13.92 0.53
N VAL A 147 13.27 13.57 1.19
CA VAL A 147 13.23 13.28 2.64
C VAL A 147 13.87 11.92 2.92
N THR A 148 13.53 10.87 2.17
CA THR A 148 14.15 9.54 2.36
C THR A 148 15.66 9.56 2.08
N ASN A 149 16.10 10.35 1.09
CA ASN A 149 17.52 10.54 0.82
C ASN A 149 18.20 11.32 1.95
N LYS A 150 17.58 12.38 2.49
CA LYS A 150 18.09 13.10 3.68
C LYS A 150 18.26 12.16 4.87
N ILE A 151 17.26 11.32 5.17
CA ILE A 151 17.32 10.30 6.23
C ILE A 151 18.49 9.35 6.00
N PHE A 152 18.66 8.84 4.77
CA PHE A 152 19.76 7.92 4.46
C PHE A 152 21.15 8.56 4.56
N GLN A 153 21.32 9.82 4.16
CA GLN A 153 22.60 10.51 4.32
C GLN A 153 22.93 10.74 5.80
N LEU A 154 21.94 11.11 6.62
CA LEU A 154 22.09 11.25 8.06
C LEU A 154 22.46 9.91 8.72
N SER A 155 21.81 8.80 8.31
CA SER A 155 22.11 7.48 8.89
C SER A 155 23.51 6.97 8.56
N ARG A 156 24.09 7.41 7.45
CA ARG A 156 25.46 7.05 7.02
C ARG A 156 26.55 7.86 7.73
N THR A 157 26.18 8.96 8.38
CA THR A 157 27.12 9.91 8.99
C THR A 157 26.85 10.14 10.48
N ILE A 158 25.90 9.41 11.06
CA ILE A 158 25.53 9.51 12.48
C ILE A 158 26.68 9.06 13.40
N GLU A 159 26.98 9.88 14.41
CA GLU A 159 28.00 9.62 15.44
C GLU A 159 27.39 9.48 16.84
N GLU A 160 26.19 10.01 17.06
CA GLU A 160 25.47 9.95 18.33
C GLU A 160 23.95 10.02 18.14
N PHE A 161 23.20 9.59 19.16
CA PHE A 161 21.77 9.79 19.27
C PHE A 161 21.35 10.20 20.68
N ALA A 162 20.20 10.88 20.80
CA ALA A 162 19.64 11.30 22.09
C ALA A 162 18.48 10.39 22.52
N ILE A 163 18.40 10.02 23.80
CA ILE A 163 17.37 9.13 24.34
C ILE A 163 17.06 9.41 25.82
N CYS A 164 15.81 9.18 26.23
CA CYS A 164 15.37 9.21 27.64
C CYS A 164 15.12 7.77 28.16
N PRO A 165 16.14 7.01 28.57
CA PRO A 165 16.00 5.58 28.87
C PRO A 165 15.12 5.26 30.09
N GLY A 166 14.96 6.23 31.01
CA GLY A 166 14.08 6.07 32.18
C GLY A 166 12.59 6.26 31.88
N MET A 167 12.23 6.65 30.65
CA MET A 167 10.83 6.88 30.28
C MET A 167 10.14 5.55 29.96
N GLN A 168 8.97 5.35 30.58
CA GLN A 168 8.07 4.23 30.34
C GLN A 168 6.68 4.76 30.02
N VAL A 169 6.05 4.22 28.98
CA VAL A 169 4.69 4.58 28.56
C VAL A 169 3.80 3.36 28.71
N ASP A 170 2.62 3.56 29.29
CA ASP A 170 1.58 2.55 29.27
C ASP A 170 0.78 2.65 27.97
N LEU A 171 0.95 1.70 27.05
CA LEU A 171 0.17 1.65 25.80
C LEU A 171 -1.25 1.10 25.97
N THR A 172 -1.60 0.60 27.17
CA THR A 172 -2.87 -0.10 27.43
C THR A 172 -3.98 0.80 27.95
N THR A 173 -3.65 1.97 28.49
CA THR A 173 -4.62 2.93 29.03
C THR A 173 -4.80 4.11 28.08
N LEU A 174 -6.04 4.31 27.62
CA LEU A 174 -6.42 5.47 26.80
C LEU A 174 -6.23 6.77 27.60
N GLY A 175 -5.81 7.84 26.92
CA GLY A 175 -5.67 9.17 27.51
C GLY A 175 -4.25 9.72 27.50
N LYS A 176 -4.03 10.76 28.29
CA LYS A 176 -2.78 11.54 28.29
C LYS A 176 -1.85 11.10 29.41
N GLN A 177 -0.58 10.94 29.07
CA GLN A 177 0.54 10.74 29.97
C GLN A 177 1.53 11.88 29.75
N MET A 178 1.97 12.53 30.83
CA MET A 178 2.85 13.70 30.78
C MET A 178 4.15 13.40 31.51
N PHE A 179 5.26 13.81 30.90
CA PHE A 179 6.60 13.50 31.38
C PHE A 179 7.43 14.78 31.45
N ASP A 180 7.95 15.08 32.63
CA ASP A 180 8.90 16.16 32.83
C ASP A 180 10.31 15.69 32.45
N LEU A 181 10.97 16.44 31.57
CA LEU A 181 12.33 16.15 31.09
C LEU A 181 13.29 17.19 31.66
N GLU A 182 14.52 16.78 31.96
CA GLU A 182 15.56 17.75 32.32
C GLU A 182 15.77 18.77 31.18
N ASN A 183 16.07 20.02 31.55
CA ASN A 183 16.35 21.10 30.60
C ASN A 183 15.24 21.38 29.56
N LYS A 184 13.99 20.96 29.82
CA LYS A 184 12.81 21.30 29.02
C LYS A 184 11.77 22.00 29.87
N PHE A 185 11.28 23.15 29.39
CA PHE A 185 10.29 23.95 30.13
C PHE A 185 8.87 23.41 30.03
N LYS A 186 8.53 22.74 28.93
CA LYS A 186 7.22 22.12 28.72
C LYS A 186 7.34 20.61 28.86
N PRO A 187 6.36 19.94 29.50
CA PRO A 187 6.33 18.49 29.58
C PRO A 187 6.15 17.86 28.19
N PHE A 188 6.79 16.72 27.99
CA PHE A 188 6.52 15.85 26.86
C PHE A 188 5.21 15.11 27.08
N THR A 189 4.33 15.09 26.08
CA THR A 189 2.99 14.49 26.20
C THR A 189 2.86 13.27 25.30
N VAL A 190 2.39 12.16 25.85
CA VAL A 190 1.95 11.00 25.07
C VAL A 190 0.45 10.87 25.22
N GLU A 191 -0.26 10.78 24.10
CA GLU A 191 -1.72 10.63 24.04
C GLU A 191 -2.04 9.28 23.39
N ILE A 192 -2.48 8.31 24.21
CA ILE A 192 -2.95 7.01 23.75
C ILE A 192 -4.41 7.17 23.30
N VAL A 193 -4.68 6.94 22.03
CA VAL A 193 -5.99 7.14 21.41
C VAL A 193 -6.59 5.82 20.96
N ASP A 194 -7.93 5.78 20.91
CA ASP A 194 -8.63 4.69 20.24
C ASP A 194 -8.15 4.57 18.80
N SER A 195 -7.79 3.36 18.39
CA SER A 195 -7.18 3.09 17.09
C SER A 195 -8.12 3.35 15.92
N VAL A 196 -9.44 3.27 16.13
CA VAL A 196 -10.44 3.27 15.07
C VAL A 196 -11.19 4.60 14.98
N GLU A 197 -11.45 5.26 16.11
CA GLU A 197 -12.44 6.34 16.21
C GLU A 197 -12.22 7.49 15.22
N SER A 198 -11.00 8.04 15.12
CA SER A 198 -10.74 9.15 14.20
C SER A 198 -10.94 8.76 12.74
N TYR A 199 -10.63 7.50 12.40
CA TYR A 199 -10.78 6.96 11.06
C TYR A 199 -12.24 6.59 10.74
N ALA A 200 -12.97 5.98 11.67
CA ALA A 200 -14.40 5.73 11.52
C ALA A 200 -15.19 7.03 11.33
N ASN A 201 -14.84 8.09 12.07
CA ASN A 201 -15.39 9.44 11.87
C ASN A 201 -15.15 9.95 10.44
N LEU A 202 -13.97 9.71 9.86
CA LEU A 202 -13.67 10.09 8.48
C LEU A 202 -14.56 9.32 7.50
N LEU A 203 -14.65 7.99 7.66
CA LEU A 203 -15.46 7.16 6.77
C LEU A 203 -16.96 7.50 6.83
N ARG A 204 -17.49 7.82 8.02
CA ARG A 204 -18.88 8.31 8.18
C ARG A 204 -19.19 9.57 7.38
N ASN A 205 -18.18 10.42 7.15
CA ASN A 205 -18.34 11.63 6.34
C ASN A 205 -18.15 11.37 4.83
N ILE A 206 -17.71 10.17 4.45
CA ILE A 206 -17.44 9.80 3.05
C ILE A 206 -18.59 8.97 2.46
N PHE A 207 -19.06 7.98 3.22
CA PHE A 207 -20.03 6.98 2.78
C PHE A 207 -21.40 7.18 3.43
N ASP A 208 -22.44 6.67 2.77
CA ASP A 208 -23.77 6.58 3.36
C ASP A 208 -23.85 5.33 4.26
N PHE A 209 -23.61 5.52 5.56
CA PHE A 209 -23.65 4.43 6.54
C PHE A 209 -25.06 3.85 6.72
N ALA A 210 -26.13 4.58 6.39
CA ALA A 210 -27.48 4.04 6.45
C ALA A 210 -27.72 3.03 5.31
N ALA A 211 -27.33 3.40 4.08
CA ALA A 211 -27.40 2.49 2.93
C ALA A 211 -26.49 1.26 3.11
N LEU A 212 -25.28 1.47 3.63
CA LEU A 212 -24.36 0.37 3.97
C LEU A 212 -24.93 -0.56 5.04
N LYS A 213 -25.55 -0.01 6.09
CA LYS A 213 -26.22 -0.80 7.12
C LYS A 213 -27.39 -1.60 6.54
N GLU A 214 -28.17 -1.02 5.64
CA GLU A 214 -29.29 -1.70 4.99
C GLU A 214 -28.83 -2.91 4.17
N ILE A 215 -27.78 -2.77 3.35
CA ILE A 215 -27.26 -3.91 2.55
C ILE A 215 -26.58 -4.98 3.40
N LEU A 216 -26.05 -4.64 4.59
CA LEU A 216 -25.34 -5.59 5.45
C LEU A 216 -26.19 -6.23 6.55
N SER A 217 -27.30 -5.62 6.94
CA SER A 217 -28.11 -6.08 8.08
C SER A 217 -29.63 -5.99 7.88
N GLY A 218 -30.10 -5.46 6.74
CA GLY A 218 -31.52 -5.42 6.39
C GLY A 218 -32.12 -6.78 6.04
N GLU A 219 -33.39 -6.77 5.65
CA GLU A 219 -34.16 -7.99 5.34
C GLU A 219 -33.51 -8.83 4.22
N ASN A 220 -32.99 -8.17 3.19
CA ASN A 220 -32.32 -8.80 2.05
C ASN A 220 -30.81 -8.55 2.06
N HIS A 221 -30.18 -8.61 3.24
CA HIS A 221 -28.75 -8.37 3.37
C HIS A 221 -27.92 -9.38 2.56
N ILE A 222 -26.80 -8.92 2.02
CA ILE A 222 -25.83 -9.79 1.37
C ILE A 222 -24.98 -10.48 2.44
N LYS A 223 -24.53 -11.70 2.14
CA LYS A 223 -23.61 -12.42 3.03
C LYS A 223 -22.18 -12.05 2.67
N ILE A 224 -21.42 -11.54 3.64
CA ILE A 224 -20.03 -11.12 3.41
C ILE A 224 -19.05 -11.91 4.27
N ARG A 225 -17.79 -11.95 3.81
CA ARG A 225 -16.67 -12.50 4.57
C ARG A 225 -15.44 -11.61 4.45
N LEU A 226 -14.97 -11.08 5.57
CA LEU A 226 -13.89 -10.09 5.63
C LEU A 226 -12.73 -10.66 6.44
N ASP A 227 -11.64 -10.96 5.77
CA ASP A 227 -10.44 -11.55 6.35
C ASP A 227 -9.39 -10.47 6.61
N ALA A 228 -9.12 -10.21 7.89
CA ALA A 228 -8.06 -9.27 8.29
C ALA A 228 -6.67 -9.90 8.31
N MET A 229 -6.54 -11.18 7.98
CA MET A 229 -5.28 -11.95 7.93
C MET A 229 -4.46 -11.82 9.22
N HIS A 230 -5.14 -11.78 10.37
CA HIS A 230 -4.55 -11.55 11.70
C HIS A 230 -3.75 -10.25 11.81
N GLY A 231 -3.98 -9.29 10.91
CA GLY A 231 -3.32 -7.99 10.87
C GLY A 231 -4.13 -6.86 11.51
N VAL A 232 -3.68 -5.64 11.25
CA VAL A 232 -4.15 -4.43 11.94
C VAL A 232 -5.63 -4.11 11.70
N VAL A 233 -6.22 -4.61 10.61
CA VAL A 233 -7.58 -4.24 10.18
C VAL A 233 -8.65 -4.94 11.03
N GLY A 234 -8.29 -5.96 11.83
CA GLY A 234 -9.23 -6.72 12.65
C GLY A 234 -10.16 -5.87 13.54
N PRO A 235 -9.61 -4.97 14.39
CA PRO A 235 -10.42 -4.04 15.18
C PRO A 235 -11.29 -3.10 14.32
N TYR A 236 -10.84 -2.72 13.13
CA TYR A 236 -11.58 -1.83 12.22
C TYR A 236 -12.78 -2.55 11.60
N VAL A 237 -12.61 -3.81 11.15
CA VAL A 237 -13.72 -4.64 10.68
C VAL A 237 -14.75 -4.83 11.79
N ARG A 238 -14.31 -5.21 13.00
CA ARG A 238 -15.24 -5.44 14.12
C ARG A 238 -16.01 -4.18 14.49
N ARG A 239 -15.31 -3.06 14.67
CA ARG A 239 -15.93 -1.80 15.09
C ARG A 239 -16.84 -1.20 14.02
N ILE A 240 -16.38 -1.12 12.78
CA ILE A 240 -17.11 -0.40 11.72
C ILE A 240 -18.14 -1.34 11.07
N LEU A 241 -17.73 -2.51 10.61
CA LEU A 241 -18.61 -3.39 9.83
C LEU A 241 -19.58 -4.14 10.74
N CYS A 242 -19.11 -4.68 11.87
CA CYS A 242 -19.97 -5.47 12.75
C CYS A 242 -20.78 -4.60 13.74
N GLU A 243 -20.12 -3.79 14.56
CA GLU A 243 -20.82 -3.02 15.60
C GLU A 243 -21.65 -1.86 15.03
N GLU A 244 -21.09 -1.06 14.11
CA GLU A 244 -21.75 0.14 13.59
C GLU A 244 -22.71 -0.16 12.43
N LEU A 245 -22.26 -0.93 11.44
CA LEU A 245 -23.04 -1.30 10.24
C LEU A 245 -23.85 -2.59 10.40
N GLY A 246 -23.75 -3.29 11.54
CA GLY A 246 -24.64 -4.40 11.90
C GLY A 246 -24.34 -5.73 11.21
N CYS A 247 -23.16 -5.88 10.60
CA CYS A 247 -22.75 -7.14 9.98
C CYS A 247 -22.65 -8.26 11.04
N PRO A 248 -23.12 -9.48 10.75
CA PRO A 248 -22.96 -10.62 11.67
C PRO A 248 -21.49 -10.86 12.06
N THR A 249 -21.22 -11.19 13.33
CA THR A 249 -19.85 -11.32 13.86
C THR A 249 -19.02 -12.40 13.16
N ASN A 250 -19.65 -13.44 12.61
CA ASN A 250 -18.99 -14.47 11.80
C ASN A 250 -18.48 -13.96 10.44
N SER A 251 -18.86 -12.75 10.03
CA SER A 251 -18.33 -12.09 8.84
C SER A 251 -16.90 -11.59 9.05
N ALA A 252 -16.49 -11.36 10.31
CA ALA A 252 -15.17 -10.89 10.69
C ALA A 252 -14.20 -12.07 10.92
N VAL A 253 -13.42 -12.41 9.91
CA VAL A 253 -12.49 -13.54 9.89
C VAL A 253 -11.08 -13.06 10.23
N ASN A 254 -10.36 -13.83 11.06
CA ASN A 254 -8.99 -13.52 11.48
C ASN A 254 -8.81 -12.09 12.02
N CYS A 255 -9.86 -11.53 12.64
CA CYS A 255 -9.91 -10.13 13.09
C CYS A 255 -9.29 -9.89 14.49
N VAL A 256 -8.35 -10.73 14.91
CA VAL A 256 -7.52 -10.52 16.10
C VAL A 256 -6.08 -10.30 15.61
N PRO A 257 -5.47 -9.12 15.85
CA PRO A 257 -4.08 -8.89 15.51
C PRO A 257 -3.15 -9.85 16.25
N LEU A 258 -2.26 -10.53 15.53
CA LEU A 258 -1.25 -11.45 16.08
C LEU A 258 0.15 -11.01 15.66
N GLU A 259 1.14 -11.18 16.55
CA GLU A 259 2.51 -10.72 16.31
C GLU A 259 3.21 -11.44 15.13
N ASP A 260 2.75 -12.64 14.80
CA ASP A 260 3.22 -13.47 13.69
C ASP A 260 2.16 -13.63 12.58
N PHE A 261 1.06 -12.88 12.67
CA PHE A 261 -0.09 -13.00 11.76
C PHE A 261 -0.65 -14.43 11.65
N GLY A 262 -0.57 -15.23 12.73
CA GLY A 262 -1.00 -16.63 12.70
C GLY A 262 -0.03 -17.55 11.95
N GLY A 263 1.22 -17.13 11.77
CA GLY A 263 2.24 -17.86 11.01
C GLY A 263 2.08 -17.76 9.50
N GLN A 264 1.25 -16.84 9.01
CA GLN A 264 0.94 -16.66 7.59
C GLN A 264 1.54 -15.36 7.02
N HIS A 265 1.56 -15.24 5.69
CA HIS A 265 1.85 -13.98 5.01
C HIS A 265 0.56 -13.15 4.96
N PRO A 266 0.52 -11.95 5.55
CA PRO A 266 -0.66 -11.09 5.47
C PRO A 266 -0.70 -10.35 4.13
N ASP A 267 -0.76 -11.08 3.01
CA ASP A 267 -0.78 -10.57 1.64
C ASP A 267 -2.09 -10.95 0.93
N PRO A 268 -2.99 -10.00 0.64
CA PRO A 268 -4.31 -10.29 0.11
C PRO A 268 -4.23 -10.62 -1.38
N ASN A 269 -3.91 -11.87 -1.70
CA ASN A 269 -3.94 -12.39 -3.07
C ASN A 269 -4.45 -13.85 -3.08
N LEU A 270 -4.72 -14.39 -4.27
CA LEU A 270 -5.30 -15.73 -4.43
C LEU A 270 -4.44 -16.86 -3.85
N THR A 271 -3.14 -16.63 -3.66
CA THR A 271 -2.19 -17.61 -3.11
C THR A 271 -2.22 -17.63 -1.59
N TYR A 272 -2.08 -16.47 -0.95
CA TYR A 272 -1.93 -16.38 0.51
C TYR A 272 -3.27 -16.26 1.24
N ALA A 273 -4.31 -15.70 0.61
CA ALA A 273 -5.66 -15.67 1.16
C ALA A 273 -6.49 -16.89 0.66
N ALA A 274 -5.85 -18.05 0.52
CA ALA A 274 -6.47 -19.28 0.02
C ALA A 274 -7.68 -19.71 0.85
N ASP A 275 -7.62 -19.59 2.18
CA ASP A 275 -8.73 -19.93 3.08
C ASP A 275 -9.98 -19.09 2.80
N LEU A 276 -9.80 -17.79 2.51
CA LEU A 276 -10.89 -16.93 2.09
C LEU A 276 -11.42 -17.38 0.73
N VAL A 277 -10.55 -17.59 -0.26
CA VAL A 277 -10.93 -18.03 -1.61
C VAL A 277 -11.75 -19.32 -1.56
N ASP A 278 -11.30 -20.31 -0.82
CA ASP A 278 -11.98 -21.60 -0.69
C ASP A 278 -13.35 -21.45 -0.03
N SER A 279 -13.46 -20.61 0.98
CA SER A 279 -14.76 -20.33 1.58
C SER A 279 -15.74 -19.58 0.66
N MET A 280 -15.23 -18.76 -0.26
CA MET A 280 -16.06 -18.06 -1.24
C MET A 280 -16.54 -19.00 -2.35
N LYS A 281 -15.73 -20.01 -2.73
CA LYS A 281 -16.06 -21.01 -3.77
C LYS A 281 -17.33 -21.81 -3.45
N GLU A 282 -17.62 -22.04 -2.17
CA GLU A 282 -18.83 -22.73 -1.71
C GLU A 282 -20.13 -22.00 -2.09
N GLY A 283 -20.07 -20.73 -2.48
CA GLY A 283 -21.22 -19.96 -2.95
C GLY A 283 -22.16 -19.48 -1.85
N GLN A 284 -21.76 -19.61 -0.57
CA GLN A 284 -22.54 -19.14 0.58
C GLN A 284 -22.46 -17.63 0.79
N TYR A 285 -21.39 -16.99 0.32
CA TYR A 285 -21.12 -15.57 0.49
C TYR A 285 -21.21 -14.87 -0.87
N ASP A 286 -21.78 -13.67 -0.89
CA ASP A 286 -21.95 -12.85 -2.10
C ASP A 286 -20.75 -11.90 -2.31
N PHE A 287 -20.05 -11.55 -1.24
CA PHE A 287 -18.88 -10.65 -1.25
C PHE A 287 -17.81 -11.12 -0.25
N GLY A 288 -16.56 -11.13 -0.69
CA GLY A 288 -15.40 -11.47 0.13
C GLY A 288 -14.32 -10.39 0.00
N ALA A 289 -13.59 -10.12 1.07
CA ALA A 289 -12.40 -9.29 0.99
C ALA A 289 -11.30 -9.74 1.96
N ALA A 290 -10.05 -9.53 1.56
CA ALA A 290 -8.88 -9.72 2.42
C ALA A 290 -8.06 -8.42 2.49
N PHE A 291 -7.38 -8.18 3.61
CA PHE A 291 -6.52 -7.02 3.83
C PHE A 291 -5.08 -7.44 4.13
N ASP A 292 -4.12 -6.57 3.84
CA ASP A 292 -2.72 -6.81 4.22
C ASP A 292 -2.43 -6.40 5.67
N GLY A 293 -1.19 -6.65 6.11
CA GLY A 293 -0.75 -6.44 7.49
C GLY A 293 -1.11 -5.07 8.07
N ASP A 294 -0.88 -3.98 7.32
CA ASP A 294 -1.17 -2.61 7.75
C ASP A 294 -2.45 -1.98 7.16
N GLY A 295 -3.21 -2.75 6.39
CA GLY A 295 -4.55 -2.39 5.93
C GLY A 295 -4.61 -1.39 4.78
N ASP A 296 -3.49 -1.20 4.07
CA ASP A 296 -3.43 -0.32 2.91
C ASP A 296 -3.77 -1.06 1.60
N ARG A 297 -3.83 -2.40 1.61
CA ARG A 297 -4.26 -3.22 0.46
C ARG A 297 -5.59 -3.93 0.67
N ASN A 298 -6.22 -4.29 -0.43
CA ASN A 298 -7.44 -5.08 -0.46
C ASN A 298 -7.50 -6.02 -1.66
N MET A 299 -7.94 -7.25 -1.43
CA MET A 299 -8.46 -8.14 -2.47
C MET A 299 -9.99 -8.17 -2.37
N ILE A 300 -10.66 -8.17 -3.51
CA ILE A 300 -12.13 -8.25 -3.61
C ILE A 300 -12.51 -9.53 -4.34
N LEU A 301 -13.44 -10.28 -3.75
CA LEU A 301 -14.01 -11.50 -4.30
C LEU A 301 -15.53 -11.37 -4.40
N GLY A 302 -16.09 -11.81 -5.50
CA GLY A 302 -17.51 -12.07 -5.64
C GLY A 302 -17.88 -13.49 -5.20
N LYS A 303 -19.17 -13.81 -5.37
CA LYS A 303 -19.71 -15.15 -5.18
C LYS A 303 -18.92 -16.20 -5.96
N HIS A 304 -18.86 -17.43 -5.44
CA HIS A 304 -18.12 -18.56 -6.02
C HIS A 304 -16.61 -18.32 -6.18
N GLY A 305 -16.04 -17.35 -5.45
CA GLY A 305 -14.63 -16.99 -5.55
C GLY A 305 -14.30 -16.20 -6.81
N PHE A 306 -15.28 -15.52 -7.42
CA PHE A 306 -15.06 -14.65 -8.58
C PHE A 306 -14.02 -13.57 -8.24
N PHE A 307 -12.85 -13.63 -8.87
CA PHE A 307 -11.75 -12.72 -8.59
C PHE A 307 -11.92 -11.39 -9.32
N VAL A 308 -11.93 -10.29 -8.55
CA VAL A 308 -11.85 -8.94 -9.13
C VAL A 308 -10.38 -8.54 -9.20
N ALA A 309 -9.84 -8.51 -10.43
CA ALA A 309 -8.47 -8.03 -10.64
C ALA A 309 -8.32 -6.59 -10.12
N PRO A 310 -7.25 -6.23 -9.37
CA PRO A 310 -7.12 -4.90 -8.79
C PRO A 310 -7.17 -3.73 -9.79
N PRO A 311 -6.60 -3.84 -11.02
CA PRO A 311 -6.79 -2.80 -12.05
C PRO A 311 -8.25 -2.61 -12.48
N ASP A 312 -9.03 -3.69 -12.56
CA ASP A 312 -10.47 -3.61 -12.84
C ASP A 312 -11.23 -3.04 -11.64
N SER A 313 -10.81 -3.36 -10.40
CA SER A 313 -11.42 -2.81 -9.18
C SER A 313 -11.45 -1.28 -9.18
N VAL A 314 -10.30 -0.64 -9.45
CA VAL A 314 -10.25 0.83 -9.51
C VAL A 314 -11.04 1.39 -10.70
N ALA A 315 -11.07 0.70 -11.83
CA ALA A 315 -11.85 1.13 -13.01
C ALA A 315 -13.38 1.05 -12.75
N VAL A 316 -13.85 -0.01 -12.09
CA VAL A 316 -15.25 -0.16 -11.71
C VAL A 316 -15.66 0.88 -10.67
N ILE A 317 -14.81 1.14 -9.67
CA ILE A 317 -15.04 2.22 -8.71
C ILE A 317 -15.11 3.56 -9.42
N ALA A 318 -14.24 3.82 -10.39
CA ALA A 318 -14.27 5.05 -11.19
C ALA A 318 -15.58 5.22 -11.99
N ASP A 319 -16.07 4.15 -12.62
CA ASP A 319 -17.31 4.17 -13.41
C ASP A 319 -18.57 4.37 -12.56
N ASN A 320 -18.50 3.98 -11.28
CA ASN A 320 -19.61 4.05 -10.32
C ASN A 320 -19.32 5.04 -9.17
N ILE A 321 -18.38 5.96 -9.36
CA ILE A 321 -17.81 6.79 -8.27
C ILE A 321 -18.86 7.66 -7.58
N PHE A 322 -19.92 8.05 -8.28
CA PHE A 322 -21.02 8.84 -7.74
C PHE A 322 -22.04 8.03 -6.92
N CYS A 323 -21.85 6.72 -6.73
CA CYS A 323 -22.53 5.95 -5.69
C CYS A 323 -22.05 6.30 -4.27
N ILE A 324 -20.98 7.09 -4.15
CA ILE A 324 -20.34 7.47 -2.90
C ILE A 324 -20.61 8.97 -2.64
N PRO A 325 -21.29 9.35 -1.54
CA PRO A 325 -21.66 10.74 -1.26
C PRO A 325 -20.50 11.74 -1.32
N TYR A 326 -19.31 11.35 -0.86
CA TYR A 326 -18.11 12.18 -0.94
C TYR A 326 -17.87 12.76 -2.34
N PHE A 327 -17.95 11.93 -3.39
CA PHE A 327 -17.70 12.37 -4.76
C PHE A 327 -18.90 13.08 -5.40
N GLN A 328 -20.11 12.88 -4.88
CA GLN A 328 -21.27 13.71 -5.26
C GLN A 328 -21.08 15.16 -4.80
N HIS A 329 -20.47 15.36 -3.62
CA HIS A 329 -20.21 16.69 -3.06
C HIS A 329 -18.92 17.33 -3.57
N THR A 330 -17.85 16.55 -3.72
CA THR A 330 -16.53 17.07 -4.09
C THR A 330 -16.27 17.11 -5.59
N GLY A 331 -17.07 16.38 -6.38
CA GLY A 331 -16.79 16.10 -7.78
C GLY A 331 -15.58 15.17 -7.94
N VAL A 332 -15.13 14.99 -9.19
CA VAL A 332 -13.96 14.18 -9.51
C VAL A 332 -12.95 15.02 -10.28
N ARG A 333 -11.80 15.26 -9.67
CA ARG A 333 -10.76 16.15 -10.21
C ARG A 333 -9.86 15.46 -11.22
N GLY A 334 -9.65 14.16 -11.03
CA GLY A 334 -8.82 13.34 -11.90
C GLY A 334 -8.70 11.91 -11.36
N PHE A 335 -8.22 11.02 -12.24
CA PHE A 335 -7.89 9.64 -11.95
C PHE A 335 -6.39 9.41 -12.07
N ALA A 336 -5.83 8.46 -11.33
CA ALA A 336 -4.45 8.05 -11.55
C ALA A 336 -4.26 6.56 -11.33
N ARG A 337 -3.32 5.99 -12.08
CA ARG A 337 -2.82 4.64 -11.84
C ARG A 337 -1.32 4.61 -11.95
N SER A 338 -0.68 3.62 -11.33
CA SER A 338 0.72 3.38 -11.61
C SER A 338 0.88 2.79 -13.02
N MET A 339 2.00 3.08 -13.65
CA MET A 339 2.34 2.65 -15.00
C MET A 339 2.12 1.14 -15.26
N PRO A 340 2.54 0.21 -14.37
CA PRO A 340 2.31 -1.21 -14.61
C PRO A 340 0.85 -1.64 -14.42
N THR A 341 -0.01 -0.81 -13.83
CA THR A 341 -1.44 -1.12 -13.66
C THR A 341 -2.14 -1.14 -15.01
N SER A 342 -3.08 -2.08 -15.21
CA SER A 342 -3.77 -2.28 -16.49
C SER A 342 -4.47 -1.02 -17.05
N ALA A 343 -4.68 -1.06 -18.36
CA ALA A 343 -5.40 -0.11 -19.21
C ALA A 343 -6.81 0.31 -18.75
N ALA A 344 -7.43 -0.45 -17.84
CA ALA A 344 -8.87 -0.42 -17.59
C ALA A 344 -9.37 0.97 -17.15
N LEU A 345 -8.69 1.60 -16.19
CA LEU A 345 -9.05 2.93 -15.70
C LEU A 345 -9.00 4.01 -16.79
N ASP A 346 -8.10 3.86 -17.76
CA ASP A 346 -7.95 4.80 -18.87
C ASP A 346 -9.19 4.80 -19.77
N ARG A 347 -9.84 3.64 -19.91
CA ARG A 347 -11.07 3.49 -20.69
C ARG A 347 -12.20 4.30 -20.05
N VAL A 348 -12.33 4.21 -18.73
CA VAL A 348 -13.31 4.97 -17.95
C VAL A 348 -13.00 6.46 -18.00
N ALA A 349 -11.75 6.86 -17.77
CA ALA A 349 -11.32 8.24 -17.82
C ALA A 349 -11.62 8.88 -19.20
N LYS A 350 -11.32 8.17 -20.29
CA LYS A 350 -11.62 8.62 -21.65
C LYS A 350 -13.14 8.78 -21.89
N ALA A 351 -13.95 7.84 -21.42
CA ALA A 351 -15.41 7.88 -21.61
C ALA A 351 -16.07 9.01 -20.80
N THR A 352 -15.59 9.25 -19.58
CA THR A 352 -16.08 10.28 -18.66
C THR A 352 -15.46 11.66 -18.92
N LYS A 353 -14.42 11.74 -19.76
CA LYS A 353 -13.61 12.94 -20.04
C LYS A 353 -12.94 13.53 -18.79
N ILE A 354 -12.61 12.67 -17.84
CA ILE A 354 -11.85 13.01 -16.64
C ILE A 354 -10.36 12.80 -16.93
N GLU A 355 -9.52 13.71 -16.46
CA GLU A 355 -8.06 13.62 -16.66
C GLU A 355 -7.50 12.38 -15.96
N LEU A 356 -6.54 11.72 -16.61
CA LEU A 356 -5.87 10.53 -16.09
C LEU A 356 -4.35 10.75 -16.04
N TYR A 357 -3.76 10.40 -14.91
CA TYR A 357 -2.31 10.38 -14.71
C TYR A 357 -1.77 8.95 -14.65
N GLU A 358 -0.76 8.68 -15.46
CA GLU A 358 0.06 7.47 -15.36
C GLU A 358 1.34 7.82 -14.58
N THR A 359 1.48 7.32 -13.35
CA THR A 359 2.62 7.63 -12.48
C THR A 359 3.56 6.43 -12.34
N PRO A 360 4.79 6.59 -11.83
CA PRO A 360 5.57 5.43 -11.41
C PRO A 360 4.90 4.71 -10.23
N THR A 361 5.34 3.48 -9.95
CA THR A 361 4.86 2.73 -8.78
C THR A 361 5.30 3.40 -7.48
N GLY A 362 4.36 3.53 -6.55
CA GLY A 362 4.59 4.13 -5.24
C GLY A 362 3.64 5.29 -4.97
N TRP A 363 2.91 5.20 -3.86
CA TRP A 363 1.82 6.12 -3.52
C TRP A 363 2.23 7.59 -3.36
N LYS A 364 3.53 7.86 -3.13
CA LYS A 364 4.10 9.22 -3.03
C LYS A 364 3.80 10.11 -4.25
N PHE A 365 3.72 9.53 -5.46
CA PHE A 365 3.42 10.28 -6.68
C PHE A 365 1.96 10.75 -6.73
N PHE A 366 1.02 9.91 -6.26
CA PHE A 366 -0.37 10.30 -6.12
C PHE A 366 -0.55 11.39 -5.07
N GLY A 367 0.22 11.34 -3.98
CA GLY A 367 0.19 12.37 -2.93
C GLY A 367 0.40 13.79 -3.48
N ASN A 368 1.35 13.96 -4.40
CA ASN A 368 1.59 15.24 -5.08
C ASN A 368 0.37 15.72 -5.87
N LEU A 369 -0.22 14.84 -6.67
CA LEU A 369 -1.41 15.14 -7.48
C LEU A 369 -2.62 15.47 -6.60
N MET A 370 -2.81 14.76 -5.48
CA MET A 370 -3.89 15.03 -4.52
C MET A 370 -3.70 16.38 -3.83
N ASP A 371 -2.47 16.72 -3.43
CA ASP A 371 -2.15 18.01 -2.81
C ASP A 371 -2.34 19.19 -3.78
N ALA A 372 -2.10 18.97 -5.08
CA ALA A 372 -2.35 19.96 -6.12
C ALA A 372 -3.83 20.04 -6.54
N GLY A 373 -4.73 19.26 -5.93
CA GLY A 373 -6.15 19.23 -6.30
C GLY A 373 -6.41 18.65 -7.70
N ARG A 374 -5.52 17.78 -8.18
CA ARG A 374 -5.59 17.17 -9.52
C ARG A 374 -6.06 15.72 -9.52
N LEU A 375 -6.17 15.09 -8.36
CA LEU A 375 -6.49 13.67 -8.20
C LEU A 375 -7.53 13.44 -7.12
N SER A 376 -8.52 12.59 -7.41
CA SER A 376 -9.60 12.20 -6.49
C SER A 376 -9.62 10.70 -6.22
N LEU A 377 -9.35 9.86 -7.22
CA LEU A 377 -9.31 8.39 -7.10
C LEU A 377 -8.07 7.84 -7.80
N CYS A 378 -7.36 6.92 -7.15
CA CYS A 378 -6.23 6.22 -7.75
C CYS A 378 -6.10 4.78 -7.28
N GLY A 379 -5.35 3.99 -8.05
CA GLY A 379 -5.11 2.59 -7.74
C GLY A 379 -3.82 2.04 -8.33
N GLU A 380 -3.37 0.92 -7.77
CA GLU A 380 -2.22 0.15 -8.23
C GLU A 380 -2.63 -1.33 -8.36
N GLU A 381 -2.08 -2.01 -9.37
CA GLU A 381 -2.30 -3.45 -9.60
C GLU A 381 -1.93 -4.33 -8.39
N SER A 382 -1.08 -3.82 -7.51
CA SER A 382 -0.63 -4.44 -6.28
C SER A 382 -1.67 -4.36 -5.14
N PHE A 383 -2.94 -4.60 -5.47
CA PHE A 383 -4.07 -4.59 -4.54
C PHE A 383 -4.29 -3.25 -3.82
N GLY A 384 -3.90 -2.14 -4.46
CA GLY A 384 -3.95 -0.80 -3.87
C GLY A 384 -5.07 0.05 -4.45
N THR A 385 -5.91 0.64 -3.60
CA THR A 385 -6.93 1.60 -4.03
C THR A 385 -7.12 2.67 -2.96
N GLY A 386 -7.41 3.90 -3.36
CA GLY A 386 -7.62 5.01 -2.43
C GLY A 386 -7.93 6.32 -3.16
N GLY A 387 -8.04 7.39 -2.39
CA GLY A 387 -8.40 8.71 -2.89
C GLY A 387 -7.82 9.83 -2.04
N ASP A 388 -8.29 11.05 -2.28
CA ASP A 388 -7.77 12.26 -1.65
C ASP A 388 -8.27 12.50 -0.20
N HIS A 389 -9.08 11.59 0.34
CA HIS A 389 -9.53 11.59 1.73
C HIS A 389 -8.35 11.48 2.71
N ILE A 390 -7.35 10.70 2.33
CA ILE A 390 -6.06 10.59 3.03
C ILE A 390 -4.90 10.70 2.03
N ARG A 391 -3.69 10.28 2.41
CA ARG A 391 -2.50 10.25 1.53
C ARG A 391 -1.81 8.88 1.53
N GLU A 392 -2.58 7.84 1.79
CA GLU A 392 -2.18 6.43 1.68
C GLU A 392 -3.25 5.67 0.89
N LYS A 393 -2.92 4.45 0.45
CA LYS A 393 -3.96 3.50 0.02
C LYS A 393 -4.85 3.17 1.22
N ASP A 394 -6.05 2.66 0.96
CA ASP A 394 -7.01 2.37 2.01
C ASP A 394 -7.86 1.15 1.65
N GLY A 395 -7.52 0.00 2.23
CA GLY A 395 -8.18 -1.25 1.92
C GLY A 395 -9.64 -1.29 2.38
N LEU A 396 -9.92 -0.81 3.60
CA LEU A 396 -11.29 -0.81 4.12
C LEU A 396 -12.16 0.21 3.41
N TRP A 397 -11.60 1.37 3.03
CA TRP A 397 -12.30 2.33 2.17
C TRP A 397 -12.69 1.71 0.83
N ALA A 398 -11.82 0.91 0.20
CA ALA A 398 -12.13 0.24 -1.07
C ALA A 398 -13.28 -0.77 -0.91
N VAL A 399 -13.31 -1.49 0.21
CA VAL A 399 -14.43 -2.38 0.56
C VAL A 399 -15.73 -1.59 0.73
N LEU A 400 -15.73 -0.48 1.46
CA LEU A 400 -16.91 0.36 1.61
C LEU A 400 -17.36 1.01 0.29
N ALA A 401 -16.43 1.35 -0.60
CA ALA A 401 -16.73 1.82 -1.95
C ALA A 401 -17.45 0.74 -2.76
N TRP A 402 -16.95 -0.49 -2.75
CA TRP A 402 -17.60 -1.64 -3.37
C TRP A 402 -19.00 -1.90 -2.81
N LEU A 403 -19.15 -1.90 -1.48
CA LEU A 403 -20.45 -2.10 -0.84
C LEU A 403 -21.44 -0.97 -1.18
N SER A 404 -20.98 0.27 -1.32
CA SER A 404 -21.81 1.40 -1.76
C SER A 404 -22.31 1.21 -3.20
N ILE A 405 -21.43 0.70 -4.09
CA ILE A 405 -21.79 0.36 -5.46
C ILE A 405 -22.81 -0.77 -5.48
N LEU A 406 -22.60 -1.84 -4.70
CA LEU A 406 -23.55 -2.96 -4.58
C LEU A 406 -24.91 -2.51 -4.03
N ALA A 407 -24.93 -1.64 -3.02
CA ALA A 407 -26.15 -1.07 -2.46
C ALA A 407 -26.94 -0.24 -3.48
N THR A 408 -26.25 0.45 -4.38
CA THR A 408 -26.88 1.27 -5.42
C THR A 408 -27.32 0.43 -6.62
N ARG A 409 -26.45 -0.45 -7.11
CA ARG A 409 -26.64 -1.26 -8.32
C ARG A 409 -27.59 -2.44 -8.10
N ARG A 410 -27.67 -2.97 -6.88
CA ARG A 410 -28.44 -4.19 -6.52
C ARG A 410 -28.14 -5.36 -7.45
N GLN A 411 -26.85 -5.55 -7.77
CA GLN A 411 -26.32 -6.61 -8.62
C GLN A 411 -25.22 -7.37 -7.89
N SER A 412 -24.86 -8.56 -8.38
CA SER A 412 -23.67 -9.27 -7.89
C SER A 412 -22.38 -8.57 -8.32
N VAL A 413 -21.29 -8.85 -7.62
CA VAL A 413 -19.94 -8.37 -7.99
C VAL A 413 -19.58 -8.78 -9.42
N GLU A 414 -19.88 -10.03 -9.79
CA GLU A 414 -19.60 -10.56 -11.14
C GLU A 414 -20.43 -9.86 -12.21
N ASP A 415 -21.71 -9.62 -11.97
CA ASP A 415 -22.57 -8.93 -12.95
C ASP A 415 -22.11 -7.49 -13.19
N ILE A 416 -21.68 -6.78 -12.14
CA ILE A 416 -21.13 -5.43 -12.28
C ILE A 416 -19.85 -5.45 -13.14
N LEU A 417 -18.97 -6.44 -12.96
CA LEU A 417 -17.78 -6.59 -13.78
C LEU A 417 -18.12 -6.94 -15.23
N LYS A 418 -19.08 -7.84 -15.46
CA LYS A 418 -19.53 -8.20 -16.81
C LYS A 418 -20.14 -7.00 -17.53
N ASP A 419 -20.98 -6.22 -16.85
CA ASP A 419 -21.53 -4.96 -17.38
C ASP A 419 -20.40 -3.98 -17.74
N HIS A 420 -19.38 -3.87 -16.87
CA HIS A 420 -18.22 -3.02 -17.10
C HIS A 420 -17.43 -3.46 -18.34
N TRP A 421 -17.13 -4.75 -18.48
CA TRP A 421 -16.41 -5.30 -19.63
C TRP A 421 -17.21 -5.17 -20.93
N LEU A 422 -18.52 -5.36 -20.89
CA LEU A 422 -19.39 -5.12 -22.06
C LEU A 422 -19.34 -3.66 -22.52
N LYS A 423 -19.26 -2.72 -21.57
CA LYS A 423 -19.24 -1.28 -21.84
C LYS A 423 -17.89 -0.79 -22.36
N TYR A 424 -16.78 -1.29 -21.82
CA TYR A 424 -15.43 -0.73 -22.06
C TYR A 424 -14.49 -1.66 -22.84
N GLY A 425 -14.88 -2.92 -23.04
CA GLY A 425 -13.95 -4.01 -23.32
C GLY A 425 -13.27 -4.48 -22.03
N ARG A 426 -12.52 -5.58 -22.12
CA ARG A 426 -11.77 -6.15 -20.99
C ARG A 426 -10.27 -5.96 -21.19
N ASN A 427 -9.62 -5.44 -20.16
CA ASN A 427 -8.16 -5.45 -20.07
C ASN A 427 -7.75 -6.68 -19.26
N TYR A 428 -7.58 -7.81 -19.94
CA TYR A 428 -7.03 -9.00 -19.31
C TYR A 428 -5.66 -8.66 -18.73
N PHE A 429 -5.43 -9.02 -17.48
CA PHE A 429 -4.23 -8.63 -16.75
C PHE A 429 -3.68 -9.78 -15.93
N THR A 430 -2.36 -9.94 -15.93
CA THR A 430 -1.66 -10.76 -14.94
C THR A 430 -0.27 -10.20 -14.64
N ARG A 431 0.22 -10.46 -13.44
CA ARG A 431 1.60 -10.16 -13.02
C ARG A 431 2.35 -11.44 -12.69
N TYR A 432 3.54 -11.58 -13.27
CA TYR A 432 4.48 -12.66 -12.96
C TYR A 432 5.63 -12.10 -12.13
N ASP A 433 5.78 -12.61 -10.91
CA ASP A 433 6.88 -12.26 -10.02
C ASP A 433 7.93 -13.37 -10.00
N TYR A 434 9.16 -13.04 -10.36
CA TYR A 434 10.34 -13.91 -10.23
C TYR A 434 11.16 -13.41 -9.05
N GLU A 435 10.84 -13.93 -7.87
CA GLU A 435 11.42 -13.51 -6.60
C GLU A 435 12.77 -14.18 -6.36
N ASN A 436 13.68 -13.52 -5.62
CA ASN A 436 15.00 -14.03 -5.23
C ASN A 436 15.83 -14.53 -6.43
N VAL A 437 15.79 -13.80 -7.54
CA VAL A 437 16.70 -14.03 -8.66
C VAL A 437 18.05 -13.34 -8.41
N ASP A 438 19.09 -13.86 -9.05
CA ASP A 438 20.41 -13.24 -9.04
C ASP A 438 20.33 -11.80 -9.57
N ILE A 439 20.91 -10.86 -8.81
CA ILE A 439 20.76 -9.43 -9.09
C ILE A 439 21.53 -9.02 -10.34
N ASP A 440 22.70 -9.59 -10.57
CA ASP A 440 23.55 -9.24 -11.71
C ASP A 440 22.91 -9.75 -13.00
N ALA A 441 22.45 -11.02 -13.02
CA ALA A 441 21.71 -11.59 -14.15
C ALA A 441 20.41 -10.83 -14.44
N ALA A 442 19.70 -10.36 -13.41
CA ALA A 442 18.48 -9.57 -13.57
C ALA A 442 18.77 -8.16 -14.12
N CYS A 443 19.86 -7.52 -13.70
CA CYS A 443 20.29 -6.23 -14.24
C CYS A 443 20.70 -6.37 -15.71
N GLU A 444 21.53 -7.35 -16.04
CA GLU A 444 21.97 -7.64 -17.41
C GLU A 444 20.76 -7.91 -18.34
N MET A 445 19.78 -8.70 -17.87
CA MET A 445 18.53 -8.93 -18.60
C MET A 445 17.80 -7.62 -18.92
N MET A 446 17.67 -6.72 -17.93
CA MET A 446 16.97 -5.45 -18.11
C MET A 446 17.73 -4.51 -19.04
N GLU A 447 19.05 -4.43 -18.93
CA GLU A 447 19.90 -3.62 -19.79
C GLU A 447 19.84 -4.09 -21.26
N ASP A 448 19.98 -5.40 -21.50
CA ASP A 448 19.89 -5.96 -22.84
C ASP A 448 18.49 -5.77 -23.45
N LEU A 449 17.45 -5.92 -22.64
CA LEU A 449 16.08 -5.66 -23.08
C LEU A 449 15.87 -4.17 -23.40
N GLU A 450 16.42 -3.26 -22.60
CA GLU A 450 16.35 -1.82 -22.87
C GLU A 450 17.03 -1.46 -24.20
N ILE A 451 18.22 -2.01 -24.46
CA ILE A 451 18.95 -1.83 -25.73
C ILE A 451 18.11 -2.35 -26.91
N LEU A 452 17.50 -3.53 -26.76
CA LEU A 452 16.66 -4.13 -27.79
C LEU A 452 15.46 -3.23 -28.13
N ILE A 453 14.70 -2.79 -27.11
CA ILE A 453 13.47 -2.04 -27.33
C ILE A 453 13.71 -0.59 -27.76
N ALA A 454 14.90 -0.03 -27.47
CA ALA A 454 15.33 1.29 -27.93
C ALA A 454 15.74 1.30 -29.42
N GLY A 455 15.90 0.12 -30.05
CA GLY A 455 16.25 0.00 -31.46
C GLY A 455 15.21 0.65 -32.38
N LYS A 456 15.64 1.47 -33.36
CA LYS A 456 14.74 2.18 -34.29
C LYS A 456 13.82 1.25 -35.08
N SER A 457 14.23 0.01 -35.32
CA SER A 457 13.46 -1.02 -36.02
C SER A 457 12.48 -1.78 -35.13
N PHE A 458 12.52 -1.58 -33.80
CA PHE A 458 11.66 -2.29 -32.87
C PHE A 458 10.21 -1.78 -32.96
N VAL A 459 10.02 -0.46 -33.11
CA VAL A 459 8.71 0.11 -33.43
C VAL A 459 8.27 -0.39 -34.80
N LYS A 460 7.00 -0.81 -34.93
CA LYS A 460 6.40 -1.53 -36.07
C LYS A 460 6.79 -3.00 -36.21
N GLN A 461 7.66 -3.54 -35.35
CA GLN A 461 7.90 -4.98 -35.33
C GLN A 461 6.59 -5.72 -34.98
N ARG A 462 6.39 -6.88 -35.60
CA ARG A 462 5.22 -7.73 -35.41
C ARG A 462 5.63 -9.03 -34.74
N PHE A 463 4.85 -9.45 -33.75
CA PHE A 463 4.98 -10.73 -33.09
C PHE A 463 3.70 -11.52 -33.33
N ALA A 464 3.84 -12.71 -33.93
CA ALA A 464 2.73 -13.63 -34.14
C ALA A 464 2.88 -14.82 -33.19
N VAL A 465 1.82 -15.10 -32.42
CA VAL A 465 1.72 -16.30 -31.57
C VAL A 465 0.33 -16.88 -31.74
N GLY A 466 0.24 -18.05 -32.37
CA GLY A 466 -1.03 -18.58 -32.86
C GLY A 466 -1.67 -17.62 -33.86
N ASP A 467 -2.96 -17.33 -33.67
CA ASP A 467 -3.74 -16.44 -34.54
C ASP A 467 -3.64 -14.96 -34.16
N LYS A 468 -2.99 -14.63 -33.03
CA LYS A 468 -2.83 -13.24 -32.57
C LYS A 468 -1.56 -12.61 -33.14
N ILE A 469 -1.69 -11.39 -33.65
CA ILE A 469 -0.59 -10.57 -34.16
C ILE A 469 -0.52 -9.27 -33.35
N TYR A 470 0.60 -9.07 -32.66
CA TYR A 470 0.87 -7.86 -31.89
C TYR A 470 1.90 -7.00 -32.63
N GLN A 471 1.50 -5.79 -33.02
CA GLN A 471 2.39 -4.83 -33.66
C GLN A 471 2.83 -3.76 -32.65
N VAL A 472 4.14 -3.59 -32.46
CA VAL A 472 4.69 -2.60 -31.54
C VAL A 472 4.36 -1.20 -32.05
N GLU A 473 3.64 -0.43 -31.24
CA GLU A 473 3.34 0.98 -31.47
C GLU A 473 4.37 1.88 -30.78
N LYS A 474 4.73 1.56 -29.54
CA LYS A 474 5.69 2.32 -28.74
C LYS A 474 6.48 1.39 -27.83
N ALA A 475 7.74 1.70 -27.62
CA ALA A 475 8.56 1.11 -26.58
C ALA A 475 9.43 2.19 -25.94
N ASP A 476 9.55 2.15 -24.61
CA ASP A 476 10.37 3.10 -23.85
C ASP A 476 10.79 2.53 -22.49
N ASN A 477 11.81 3.16 -21.88
CA ASN A 477 12.03 3.06 -20.45
C ASN A 477 11.27 4.21 -19.78
N PHE A 478 10.28 3.89 -18.97
CA PHE A 478 9.32 4.86 -18.47
C PHE A 478 10.01 5.95 -17.64
N GLU A 479 9.73 7.18 -18.02
CA GLU A 479 10.12 8.40 -17.32
C GLU A 479 8.86 9.18 -16.95
N TYR A 480 8.85 9.71 -15.73
CA TYR A 480 7.80 10.58 -15.24
C TYR A 480 8.40 11.92 -14.82
N THR A 481 7.84 13.00 -15.36
CA THR A 481 8.05 14.36 -14.86
C THR A 481 6.84 14.73 -14.02
N ASP A 482 7.03 14.89 -12.72
CA ASP A 482 5.93 15.26 -11.83
C ASP A 482 5.35 16.62 -12.22
N PRO A 483 4.05 16.73 -12.51
CA PRO A 483 3.49 17.96 -13.05
C PRO A 483 3.20 19.01 -11.97
N VAL A 484 3.52 18.73 -10.70
CA VAL A 484 3.36 19.64 -9.56
C VAL A 484 4.69 20.25 -9.17
N ASP A 485 5.74 19.43 -9.04
CA ASP A 485 7.06 19.89 -8.58
C ASP A 485 8.19 19.72 -9.62
N SER A 486 7.87 19.28 -10.84
CA SER A 486 8.81 19.06 -11.96
C SER A 486 9.90 18.02 -11.67
N THR A 487 9.72 17.18 -10.65
CA THR A 487 10.71 16.16 -10.30
C THR A 487 10.85 15.08 -11.38
N ILE A 488 12.12 14.80 -11.66
CA ILE A 488 12.75 13.77 -12.49
C ILE A 488 12.68 12.30 -12.06
N SER A 489 11.69 11.46 -12.41
CA SER A 489 11.78 10.00 -12.13
C SER A 489 12.03 9.18 -13.39
N ARG A 490 13.30 8.78 -13.61
CA ARG A 490 13.75 7.94 -14.74
C ARG A 490 13.80 6.45 -14.35
N ASN A 491 13.92 5.58 -15.36
CA ASN A 491 14.16 4.14 -15.20
C ASN A 491 13.07 3.42 -14.38
N GLN A 492 11.80 3.80 -14.59
CA GLN A 492 10.68 3.33 -13.77
C GLN A 492 10.06 2.02 -14.28
N GLY A 493 10.50 1.54 -15.44
CA GLY A 493 10.15 0.24 -16.00
C GLY A 493 10.13 0.27 -17.53
N LEU A 494 10.54 -0.85 -18.14
CA LEU A 494 10.55 -1.00 -19.59
C LEU A 494 9.14 -1.33 -20.07
N ARG A 495 8.67 -0.65 -21.12
CA ARG A 495 7.32 -0.83 -21.65
C ARG A 495 7.35 -1.14 -23.12
N ILE A 496 6.48 -2.05 -23.53
CA ILE A 496 6.18 -2.34 -24.93
C ILE A 496 4.68 -2.22 -25.09
N ILE A 497 4.24 -1.27 -25.89
CA ILE A 497 2.85 -0.94 -26.14
C ILE A 497 2.54 -1.34 -27.57
N PHE A 498 1.49 -2.14 -27.74
CA PHE A 498 1.02 -2.63 -29.02
C PHE A 498 -0.17 -1.80 -29.52
N SER A 499 -0.35 -1.76 -30.84
CA SER A 499 -1.36 -0.92 -31.50
C SER A 499 -2.82 -1.32 -31.23
N ASP A 500 -3.05 -2.52 -30.71
CA ASP A 500 -4.36 -3.01 -30.26
C ASP A 500 -4.71 -2.51 -28.84
N GLY A 501 -3.77 -1.84 -28.17
CA GLY A 501 -3.90 -1.40 -26.77
C GLY A 501 -3.34 -2.38 -25.75
N SER A 502 -2.79 -3.52 -26.18
CA SER A 502 -2.10 -4.47 -25.31
C SER A 502 -0.71 -3.94 -24.91
N ARG A 503 -0.18 -4.38 -23.76
CA ARG A 503 1.10 -3.92 -23.19
C ARG A 503 1.86 -5.04 -22.48
N ILE A 504 3.19 -5.02 -22.61
CA ILE A 504 4.12 -5.74 -21.72
C ILE A 504 4.92 -4.71 -20.94
N ILE A 505 5.05 -4.91 -19.63
CA ILE A 505 5.89 -4.08 -18.78
C ILE A 505 6.88 -4.97 -18.02
N TYR A 506 8.12 -4.52 -17.87
CA TYR A 506 9.14 -5.15 -17.03
C TYR A 506 9.61 -4.18 -15.97
N ARG A 507 9.68 -4.65 -14.72
CA ARG A 507 10.26 -3.88 -13.61
C ARG A 507 11.20 -4.75 -12.80
N LEU A 508 12.30 -4.15 -12.37
CA LEU A 508 13.22 -4.73 -11.41
C LEU A 508 12.97 -4.07 -10.04
N SER A 509 12.68 -4.88 -9.02
CA SER A 509 12.54 -4.42 -7.64
C SER A 509 13.72 -4.91 -6.81
N GLY A 510 14.35 -3.98 -6.07
CA GLY A 510 15.41 -4.27 -5.10
C GLY A 510 14.90 -4.44 -3.67
N THR A 511 13.63 -4.82 -3.48
CA THR A 511 12.96 -4.81 -2.16
C THR A 511 13.09 -6.11 -1.37
N GLY A 512 13.85 -7.10 -1.85
CA GLY A 512 14.11 -8.34 -1.12
C GLY A 512 15.26 -8.20 -0.12
N SER A 513 15.18 -8.89 1.02
CA SER A 513 16.31 -9.04 1.94
C SER A 513 17.46 -9.87 1.36
N ASP A 514 17.15 -10.74 0.39
CA ASP A 514 18.01 -11.86 -0.03
C ASP A 514 18.21 -11.97 -1.56
N GLY A 515 17.78 -10.97 -2.35
CA GLY A 515 17.94 -10.97 -3.81
C GLY A 515 17.12 -9.91 -4.55
N ALA A 516 17.11 -9.97 -5.90
CA ALA A 516 16.27 -9.10 -6.73
C ALA A 516 14.93 -9.77 -7.08
N THR A 517 13.93 -8.97 -7.44
CA THR A 517 12.66 -9.47 -7.99
C THR A 517 12.39 -8.85 -9.35
N VAL A 518 12.27 -9.67 -10.37
CA VAL A 518 11.81 -9.24 -11.70
C VAL A 518 10.30 -9.42 -11.77
N ARG A 519 9.58 -8.37 -12.14
CA ARG A 519 8.13 -8.39 -12.34
C ARG A 519 7.81 -8.15 -13.81
N ILE A 520 7.04 -9.06 -14.40
CA ILE A 520 6.47 -8.89 -15.75
C ILE A 520 4.98 -8.66 -15.61
N TYR A 521 4.47 -7.61 -16.25
CA TYR A 521 3.04 -7.29 -16.29
C TYR A 521 2.57 -7.44 -17.72
N ILE A 522 1.45 -8.14 -17.87
CA ILE A 522 0.89 -8.54 -19.16
C ILE A 522 -0.53 -8.02 -19.18
N ASP A 523 -0.80 -7.07 -20.08
CA ASP A 523 -2.10 -6.41 -20.23
C ASP A 523 -2.58 -6.60 -21.67
N SER A 524 -3.62 -7.40 -21.89
CA SER A 524 -4.19 -7.63 -23.22
C SER A 524 -5.60 -7.06 -23.29
N TYR A 525 -5.80 -6.10 -24.19
CA TYR A 525 -7.09 -5.48 -24.38
C TYR A 525 -7.94 -6.27 -25.38
N GLU A 526 -9.17 -6.58 -25.01
CA GLU A 526 -10.12 -7.33 -25.84
C GLU A 526 -11.50 -6.68 -25.85
N LYS A 527 -12.18 -6.78 -27.00
CA LYS A 527 -13.55 -6.27 -27.19
C LYS A 527 -14.59 -7.36 -27.45
N GLU A 528 -14.16 -8.49 -27.98
CA GLU A 528 -15.08 -9.55 -28.42
C GLU A 528 -15.04 -10.73 -27.44
N GLN A 529 -13.88 -11.33 -27.26
CA GLN A 529 -13.65 -12.48 -26.37
C GLN A 529 -13.38 -12.03 -24.93
N ILE A 530 -14.38 -11.40 -24.29
CA ILE A 530 -14.22 -10.74 -22.98
C ILE A 530 -14.57 -11.62 -21.77
N PHE A 531 -15.16 -12.79 -21.99
CA PHE A 531 -15.56 -13.72 -20.92
C PHE A 531 -14.72 -15.01 -20.88
N GLU A 532 -13.69 -15.10 -21.72
CA GLU A 532 -12.76 -16.21 -21.74
C GLU A 532 -11.85 -16.21 -20.50
N ASP A 533 -11.20 -17.35 -20.26
CA ASP A 533 -10.20 -17.50 -19.20
C ASP A 533 -9.03 -16.54 -19.38
N THR A 534 -8.63 -15.89 -18.27
CA THR A 534 -7.59 -14.87 -18.27
C THR A 534 -6.23 -15.41 -18.73
N GLN A 535 -5.83 -16.60 -18.27
CA GLN A 535 -4.51 -17.14 -18.58
C GLN A 535 -4.44 -17.62 -20.03
N VAL A 536 -5.54 -18.16 -20.56
CA VAL A 536 -5.66 -18.50 -21.99
C VAL A 536 -5.51 -17.26 -22.86
N MET A 537 -6.23 -16.17 -22.54
CA MET A 537 -6.19 -14.95 -23.35
C MET A 537 -4.84 -14.23 -23.29
N LEU A 538 -4.10 -14.39 -22.19
CA LEU A 538 -2.80 -13.77 -21.96
C LEU A 538 -1.61 -14.62 -22.44
N ALA A 539 -1.76 -15.93 -22.64
CA ALA A 539 -0.69 -16.84 -23.02
C ALA A 539 0.13 -16.39 -24.26
N PRO A 540 -0.48 -15.83 -25.34
CA PRO A 540 0.27 -15.31 -26.48
C PRO A 540 1.23 -14.18 -26.10
N LEU A 541 0.75 -13.22 -25.30
CA LEU A 541 1.53 -12.04 -24.89
C LEU A 541 2.57 -12.40 -23.83
N ALA A 542 2.27 -13.34 -22.94
CA ALA A 542 3.22 -13.96 -22.01
C ALA A 542 4.38 -14.65 -22.76
N THR A 543 4.07 -15.40 -23.83
CA THR A 543 5.07 -16.08 -24.66
C THR A 543 6.02 -15.08 -25.31
N ILE A 544 5.49 -13.97 -25.85
CA ILE A 544 6.31 -12.88 -26.38
C ILE A 544 7.19 -12.32 -25.26
N ALA A 545 6.60 -12.02 -24.10
CA ALA A 545 7.29 -11.39 -22.99
C ALA A 545 8.48 -12.22 -22.47
N LEU A 546 8.31 -13.53 -22.35
CA LEU A 546 9.38 -14.44 -21.91
C LEU A 546 10.45 -14.63 -22.99
N LYS A 547 10.05 -14.67 -24.27
CA LYS A 547 10.97 -14.84 -25.39
C LYS A 547 11.87 -13.63 -25.60
N ILE A 548 11.34 -12.41 -25.52
CA ILE A 548 12.16 -11.21 -25.77
C ILE A 548 13.10 -10.89 -24.61
N SER A 549 12.72 -11.20 -23.37
CA SER A 549 13.57 -10.97 -22.20
C SER A 549 14.61 -12.07 -22.01
N GLN A 550 14.40 -13.26 -22.59
CA GLN A 550 15.22 -14.45 -22.32
C GLN A 550 15.29 -14.80 -20.82
N LEU A 551 14.26 -14.43 -20.05
CA LEU A 551 14.29 -14.46 -18.59
C LEU A 551 14.61 -15.86 -18.04
N HIS A 552 13.98 -16.90 -18.57
CA HIS A 552 14.20 -18.28 -18.11
C HIS A 552 15.65 -18.72 -18.29
N HIS A 553 16.26 -18.38 -19.43
CA HIS A 553 17.65 -18.71 -19.72
C HIS A 553 18.62 -17.98 -18.77
N ARG A 554 18.39 -16.68 -18.53
CA ARG A 554 19.26 -15.84 -17.70
C ARG A 554 19.15 -16.13 -16.20
N THR A 555 17.94 -16.43 -15.73
CA THR A 555 17.68 -16.60 -14.29
C THR A 555 17.68 -18.07 -13.84
N GLY A 556 17.71 -19.01 -14.77
CA GLY A 556 17.57 -20.45 -14.49
C GLY A 556 16.16 -20.86 -14.01
N ARG A 557 15.19 -19.94 -14.01
CA ARG A 557 13.81 -20.21 -13.59
C ARG A 557 13.02 -20.85 -14.73
N SER A 558 12.18 -21.84 -14.40
CA SER A 558 11.24 -22.45 -15.34
C SER A 558 9.85 -21.79 -15.35
N GLY A 559 9.55 -20.98 -14.33
CA GLY A 559 8.26 -20.32 -14.16
C GLY A 559 8.34 -19.21 -13.09
N PRO A 560 7.32 -18.34 -12.99
CA PRO A 560 7.25 -17.33 -11.94
C PRO A 560 7.08 -17.96 -10.55
N SER A 561 7.58 -17.28 -9.53
CA SER A 561 7.36 -17.62 -8.13
C SER A 561 5.91 -17.38 -7.71
N VAL A 562 5.33 -16.28 -8.19
CA VAL A 562 3.93 -15.89 -7.92
C VAL A 562 3.28 -15.39 -9.22
N ILE A 563 2.03 -15.78 -9.41
CA ILE A 563 1.14 -15.25 -10.46
C ILE A 563 -0.01 -14.53 -9.77
N THR A 564 -0.30 -13.31 -10.19
CA THR A 564 -1.43 -12.50 -9.72
C THR A 564 -2.35 -12.13 -10.87
#